data_AF-A0A1Y5IDK7-F1
#
_entry.id   AF-A0A1Y5IDK7-F1
#
_cell.length_a   1.000
_cell.length_b   1.000
_cell.length_c   1.000
_cell.angle_alpha   90.00
_cell.angle_beta   90.00
_cell.angle_gamma   90.00
#
_symmetry.space_group_name_H-M   'P 1'
#
loop_
_entity.id
_entity.type
_entity.pdbx_description
1 polymer ?
#
loop_
_entity_poly.entity_id
_entity_poly.type
_entity_poly.pdbx_seq_one_letter_code
_entity_poly.pdbx_strand_id
1 'polypeptide(L)'
;MLEAQRSWVSKSASTKDVDTDVEVVGVFTEAYTRVRWLLGLLILQSTSSFVLSGYEDLIKENIIVTLFLTMLVGAGGNAGNQSAIHVIRGLATGEMENTNECMRKTLVEQFQVGLMLGVVLSSAGFVRVLLTSPQGTDDLIGPFAIATALFAIVTTSTCVGTALPFLLMRLNQDPANAGTSVQVVMDVSGVIITCTVASFIFEHFA
;
A
#
# COMPACT_ATOMS: atom_id res chain seq x y z
N MET A 1 -11.36 -5.94 -33.66
CA MET A 1 -10.60 -5.17 -32.64
C MET A 1 -10.40 -3.72 -33.08
N LEU A 2 -9.91 -3.44 -34.29
CA LEU A 2 -9.73 -2.07 -34.82
C LEU A 2 -11.04 -1.28 -35.02
N GLU A 3 -12.16 -1.95 -35.32
CA GLU A 3 -13.47 -1.30 -35.51
C GLU A 3 -14.11 -0.84 -34.18
N ALA A 4 -13.95 -1.64 -33.11
CA ALA A 4 -14.35 -1.24 -31.77
C ALA A 4 -13.58 0.01 -31.31
N GLN A 5 -12.28 0.06 -31.62
CA GLN A 5 -11.39 1.18 -31.31
C GLN A 5 -11.76 2.45 -32.12
N ARG A 6 -12.12 2.31 -33.40
CA ARG A 6 -12.64 3.43 -34.21
C ARG A 6 -13.99 3.95 -33.72
N SER A 7 -14.88 3.06 -33.27
CA SER A 7 -16.19 3.47 -32.74
C SER A 7 -16.07 4.25 -31.43
N TRP A 8 -15.09 3.91 -30.59
CA TRP A 8 -14.80 4.67 -29.37
C TRP A 8 -14.27 6.07 -29.68
N VAL A 9 -13.33 6.18 -30.62
CA VAL A 9 -12.75 7.46 -31.05
C VAL A 9 -13.79 8.37 -31.70
N SER A 10 -14.70 7.83 -32.52
CA SER A 10 -15.76 8.64 -33.15
C SER A 10 -16.82 9.08 -32.14
N LYS A 11 -17.11 8.26 -31.12
CA LYS A 11 -18.07 8.60 -30.06
C LYS A 11 -17.50 9.63 -29.08
N SER A 12 -16.19 9.62 -28.82
CA SER A 12 -15.50 10.69 -28.07
C SER A 12 -15.33 12.00 -28.85
N ALA A 13 -15.31 11.94 -30.18
CA ALA A 13 -15.22 13.13 -31.03
C ALA A 13 -16.56 13.85 -31.23
N SER A 14 -17.69 13.17 -30.94
CA SER A 14 -19.04 13.72 -31.13
C SER A 14 -19.61 14.46 -29.92
N THR A 15 -18.91 14.45 -28.77
CA THR A 15 -19.20 15.35 -27.64
C THR A 15 -18.41 16.65 -27.82
N LYS A 16 -18.74 17.41 -28.86
CA LYS A 16 -18.52 18.86 -28.89
C LYS A 16 -19.83 19.51 -28.44
N ASP A 17 -19.68 20.60 -27.69
CA ASP A 17 -20.73 21.38 -27.01
C ASP A 17 -21.04 20.93 -25.57
N VAL A 18 -19.99 20.64 -24.79
CA VAL A 18 -20.02 21.08 -23.39
C VAL A 18 -19.18 22.34 -23.34
N ASP A 19 -19.84 23.44 -23.04
CA ASP A 19 -19.28 24.72 -22.66
C ASP A 19 -18.54 24.52 -21.32
N THR A 20 -17.40 23.84 -21.38
CA THR A 20 -16.44 23.83 -20.28
C THR A 20 -15.52 25.00 -20.53
N ASP A 21 -15.80 26.11 -19.84
CA ASP A 21 -14.76 26.85 -19.15
C ASP A 21 -13.94 25.83 -18.33
N VAL A 22 -13.05 25.10 -19.01
CA VAL A 22 -11.92 24.45 -18.36
C VAL A 22 -11.11 25.63 -17.91
N GLU A 23 -11.42 26.12 -16.70
CA GLU A 23 -10.54 26.97 -15.95
C GLU A 23 -9.19 26.24 -16.03
N VAL A 24 -8.28 26.76 -16.86
CA VAL A 24 -6.93 26.23 -16.98
C VAL A 24 -6.32 26.57 -15.63
N VAL A 25 -6.57 25.72 -14.64
CA VAL A 25 -5.94 25.83 -13.33
C VAL A 25 -4.47 25.84 -13.67
N GLY A 26 -3.85 27.01 -13.52
CA GLY A 26 -2.47 27.18 -13.92
C GLY A 26 -1.65 26.10 -13.25
N VAL A 27 -0.67 25.54 -13.96
CA VAL A 27 0.19 24.45 -13.44
C VAL A 27 0.70 24.75 -12.02
N PHE A 28 0.96 26.04 -11.73
CA PHE A 28 1.33 26.54 -10.41
C PHE A 28 0.23 26.41 -9.35
N THR A 29 -1.02 26.69 -9.68
CA THR A 29 -2.16 26.57 -8.76
C THR A 29 -2.43 25.10 -8.41
N GLU A 30 -2.36 24.21 -9.39
CA GLU A 30 -2.51 22.78 -9.15
C GLU A 30 -1.36 22.23 -8.28
N ALA A 31 -0.12 22.60 -8.61
CA ALA A 31 1.04 22.24 -7.81
C ALA A 31 0.92 22.74 -6.37
N TYR A 32 0.54 24.00 -6.15
CA TYR A 32 0.40 24.58 -4.81
C TYR A 32 -0.66 23.86 -3.97
N THR A 33 -1.76 23.45 -4.60
CA THR A 33 -2.84 22.71 -3.93
C THR A 33 -2.38 21.33 -3.46
N ARG A 34 -1.58 20.62 -4.29
CA ARG A 34 -1.05 19.29 -3.95
C ARG A 34 0.14 19.35 -2.99
N VAL A 35 1.01 20.35 -3.09
CA VAL A 35 2.23 20.48 -2.29
C VAL A 35 1.93 20.47 -0.79
N ARG A 36 0.87 21.15 -0.35
CA ARG A 36 0.50 21.16 1.09
C ARG A 36 0.21 19.77 1.63
N TRP A 37 -0.51 18.95 0.86
CA TRP A 37 -0.82 17.57 1.23
C TRP A 37 0.43 16.69 1.16
N LEU A 38 1.17 16.75 0.06
CA LEU A 38 2.37 15.95 -0.16
C LEU A 38 3.49 16.25 0.84
N LEU A 39 3.67 17.51 1.26
CA LEU A 39 4.63 17.86 2.30
C LEU A 39 4.23 17.27 3.66
N GLY A 40 2.95 17.29 4.01
CA GLY A 40 2.46 16.64 5.23
C GLY A 40 2.73 15.14 5.21
N LEU A 41 2.42 14.49 4.08
CA LEU A 41 2.73 13.08 3.85
C LEU A 41 4.23 12.77 3.93
N LEU A 42 5.07 13.63 3.35
CA LEU A 42 6.53 13.47 3.38
C LEU A 42 7.08 13.51 4.82
N ILE A 43 6.60 14.44 5.65
CA ILE A 43 7.00 14.52 7.07
C ILE A 43 6.59 13.24 7.80
N LEU A 44 5.36 12.77 7.59
CA LEU A 44 4.89 11.53 8.20
C LEU A 44 5.71 10.32 7.72
N GLN A 45 5.99 10.22 6.43
CA GLN A 45 6.79 9.16 5.85
C GLN A 45 8.23 9.16 6.39
N SER A 46 8.80 10.34 6.65
CA SER A 46 10.15 10.48 7.22
C SER A 46 10.29 9.81 8.60
N THR A 47 9.18 9.61 9.32
CA THR A 47 9.20 8.95 10.64
C THR A 47 9.66 7.49 10.60
N SER A 48 9.52 6.82 9.45
CA SER A 48 10.03 5.46 9.22
C SER A 48 11.54 5.36 9.44
N SER A 49 12.29 6.43 9.15
CA SER A 49 13.74 6.46 9.39
C SER A 49 14.11 6.36 10.88
N PHE A 50 13.35 7.02 11.75
CA PHE A 50 13.58 6.93 13.21
C PHE A 50 13.30 5.52 13.74
N VAL A 51 12.27 4.86 13.20
CA VAL A 51 11.99 3.44 13.52
C VAL A 51 13.18 2.58 13.12
N LEU A 52 13.65 2.73 11.88
CA LEU A 52 14.76 1.94 11.35
C LEU A 52 16.05 2.13 12.16
N SER A 53 16.36 3.36 12.57
CA SER A 53 17.51 3.66 13.45
C SER A 53 17.39 3.01 14.84
N GLY A 54 16.17 2.75 15.33
CA GLY A 54 15.97 2.00 16.58
C GLY A 54 16.36 0.52 16.50
N TYR A 55 16.49 -0.04 15.29
CA TYR A 55 16.90 -1.42 15.01
C TYR A 55 18.29 -1.47 14.33
N GLU A 56 19.18 -0.53 14.65
CA GLU A 56 20.50 -0.42 14.03
C GLU A 56 21.34 -1.71 14.19
N ASP A 57 21.31 -2.32 15.37
CA ASP A 57 22.07 -3.55 15.66
C ASP A 57 21.56 -4.73 14.82
N LEU A 58 20.23 -4.90 14.75
CA LEU A 58 19.57 -5.90 13.88
C LEU A 58 20.01 -5.75 12.43
N ILE A 59 20.07 -4.52 11.92
CA ILE A 59 20.41 -4.22 10.52
C ILE A 59 21.88 -4.48 10.23
N LYS A 60 22.78 -4.17 11.17
CA LYS A 60 24.21 -4.44 11.04
C LYS A 60 24.50 -5.92 10.95
N GLU A 61 23.80 -6.72 11.75
CA GLU A 61 23.93 -8.17 11.77
C GLU A 61 23.23 -8.82 10.57
N ASN A 62 22.09 -8.28 10.14
CA ASN A 62 21.21 -8.87 9.14
C ASN A 62 20.93 -7.90 7.98
N ILE A 63 21.93 -7.67 7.13
CA ILE A 63 21.82 -6.77 5.95
C ILE A 63 20.69 -7.16 4.99
N ILE A 64 20.25 -8.43 5.01
CA ILE A 64 19.11 -8.90 4.21
C ILE A 64 17.84 -8.09 4.48
N VAL A 65 17.62 -7.61 5.72
CA VAL A 65 16.43 -6.83 6.07
C VAL A 65 16.36 -5.55 5.25
N THR A 66 17.46 -4.81 5.11
CA THR A 66 17.48 -3.55 4.36
C THR A 66 17.45 -3.77 2.85
N LEU A 67 18.03 -4.85 2.34
CA LEU A 67 17.99 -5.21 0.92
C LEU A 67 16.56 -5.48 0.42
N PHE A 68 15.68 -6.00 1.28
CA PHE A 68 14.31 -6.35 0.92
C PHE A 68 13.26 -5.37 1.46
N LEU A 69 13.63 -4.37 2.26
CA LEU A 69 12.71 -3.43 2.89
C LEU A 69 11.83 -2.68 1.88
N THR A 70 12.41 -2.21 0.78
CA THR A 70 11.68 -1.50 -0.29
C THR A 70 10.66 -2.40 -0.99
N MET A 71 10.99 -3.69 -1.16
CA MET A 71 10.05 -4.68 -1.68
C MET A 71 8.88 -4.88 -0.74
N LEU A 72 9.15 -5.04 0.56
CA LEU A 72 8.13 -5.30 1.58
C LEU A 72 7.13 -4.14 1.68
N VAL A 73 7.65 -2.92 1.85
CA VAL A 73 6.85 -1.70 1.94
C VAL A 73 6.08 -1.44 0.64
N GLY A 74 6.72 -1.63 -0.52
CA GLY A 74 6.06 -1.49 -1.82
C GLY A 74 4.94 -2.51 -2.05
N ALA A 75 5.14 -3.77 -1.66
CA ALA A 75 4.10 -4.80 -1.73
C ALA A 75 2.90 -4.47 -0.82
N GLY A 76 3.18 -3.99 0.39
CA GLY A 76 2.16 -3.44 1.30
C GLY A 76 1.37 -2.32 0.64
N GLY A 77 2.04 -1.23 0.25
CA GLY A 77 1.39 -0.08 -0.40
C GLY A 77 0.51 -0.47 -1.60
N ASN A 78 0.98 -1.39 -2.44
CA ASN A 78 0.19 -1.91 -3.58
C ASN A 78 -1.07 -2.68 -3.12
N ALA A 79 -0.95 -3.59 -2.15
CA ALA A 79 -2.07 -4.38 -1.64
C ALA A 79 -3.12 -3.50 -0.93
N GLY A 80 -2.67 -2.57 -0.09
CA GLY A 80 -3.53 -1.60 0.57
C GLY A 80 -4.22 -0.67 -0.43
N ASN A 81 -3.52 -0.20 -1.46
CA ASN A 81 -4.11 0.65 -2.50
C ASN A 81 -5.18 -0.08 -3.31
N GLN A 82 -4.99 -1.36 -3.63
CA GLN A 82 -6.03 -2.18 -4.26
C GLN A 82 -7.29 -2.25 -3.39
N SER A 83 -7.11 -2.46 -2.08
CA SER A 83 -8.21 -2.51 -1.11
C SER A 83 -8.91 -1.14 -0.97
N ALA A 84 -8.14 -0.06 -0.93
CA ALA A 84 -8.67 1.31 -0.88
C ALA A 84 -9.48 1.66 -2.13
N ILE A 85 -8.97 1.33 -3.33
CA ILE A 85 -9.67 1.56 -4.60
C ILE A 85 -10.99 0.78 -4.62
N HIS A 86 -11.00 -0.45 -4.13
CA HIS A 86 -12.22 -1.26 -4.04
C HIS A 86 -13.29 -0.55 -3.20
N VAL A 87 -12.94 -0.06 -2.00
CA VAL A 87 -13.87 0.66 -1.12
C VAL A 87 -14.28 2.01 -1.70
N ILE A 88 -13.35 2.81 -2.24
CA ILE A 88 -13.65 4.11 -2.86
C ILE A 88 -14.67 3.95 -3.99
N ARG A 89 -14.49 2.93 -4.84
CA ARG A 89 -15.43 2.64 -5.92
C ARG A 89 -16.80 2.20 -5.40
N GLY A 90 -16.83 1.34 -4.39
CA GLY A 90 -18.08 0.92 -3.75
C GLY A 90 -18.85 2.11 -3.16
N LEU A 91 -18.15 3.03 -2.49
CA LEU A 91 -18.72 4.26 -1.92
C LEU A 91 -19.21 5.22 -3.02
N ALA A 92 -18.43 5.40 -4.09
CA ALA A 92 -18.76 6.31 -5.18
C ALA A 92 -19.92 5.82 -6.05
N THR A 93 -20.12 4.50 -6.16
CA THR A 93 -21.21 3.89 -6.92
C THR A 93 -22.49 3.70 -6.09
N GLY A 94 -22.43 3.91 -4.78
CA GLY A 94 -23.54 3.65 -3.86
C GLY A 94 -23.74 2.17 -3.53
N GLU A 95 -22.86 1.28 -3.98
CA GLU A 95 -22.87 -0.15 -3.59
C GLU A 95 -22.47 -0.36 -2.12
N MET A 96 -21.69 0.58 -1.56
CA MET A 96 -21.31 0.60 -0.14
C MET A 96 -21.80 1.88 0.53
N GLU A 97 -22.34 1.73 1.73
CA GLU A 97 -22.71 2.87 2.57
C GLU A 97 -21.63 3.14 3.63
N ASN A 98 -21.41 4.41 3.96
CA ASN A 98 -20.47 4.78 5.04
C ASN A 98 -21.08 4.56 6.45
N THR A 99 -21.41 3.31 6.76
CA THR A 99 -21.93 2.89 8.08
C THR A 99 -20.91 2.05 8.83
N ASN A 100 -21.01 2.00 10.16
CA ASN A 100 -20.17 1.13 10.99
C ASN A 100 -20.33 -0.36 10.63
N GLU A 101 -21.55 -0.76 10.27
CA GLU A 101 -21.84 -2.13 9.91
C GLU A 101 -21.21 -2.52 8.57
N CYS A 102 -21.36 -1.68 7.54
CA CYS A 102 -20.71 -1.90 6.24
C CYS A 102 -19.19 -1.94 6.40
N MET A 103 -18.60 -0.96 7.10
CA MET A 103 -17.15 -0.91 7.34
C MET A 103 -16.65 -2.19 8.04
N ARG A 104 -17.34 -2.66 9.09
CA ARG A 104 -16.95 -3.88 9.81
C ARG A 104 -17.05 -5.11 8.91
N LYS A 105 -18.13 -5.24 8.14
CA LYS A 105 -18.33 -6.35 7.21
C LYS A 105 -17.22 -6.38 6.15
N THR A 106 -16.96 -5.25 5.50
CA THR A 106 -15.92 -5.13 4.47
C THR A 106 -14.53 -5.38 5.05
N LEU A 107 -14.24 -4.93 6.28
CA LEU A 107 -12.96 -5.22 6.94
C LEU A 107 -12.74 -6.72 7.16
N VAL A 108 -13.77 -7.47 7.56
CA VAL A 108 -13.66 -8.92 7.73
C VAL A 108 -13.42 -9.62 6.39
N GLU A 109 -14.15 -9.24 5.35
CA GLU A 109 -13.96 -9.77 4.00
C GLU A 109 -12.54 -9.47 3.48
N GLN A 110 -12.06 -8.24 3.65
CA GLN A 110 -10.73 -7.81 3.20
C GLN A 110 -9.59 -8.37 4.06
N PHE A 111 -9.85 -8.70 5.32
CA PHE A 111 -8.92 -9.46 6.14
C PHE A 111 -8.73 -10.88 5.58
N GLN A 112 -9.82 -11.57 5.21
CA GLN A 112 -9.74 -12.89 4.59
C GLN A 112 -9.00 -12.85 3.24
N VAL A 113 -9.30 -11.85 2.40
CA VAL A 113 -8.55 -11.60 1.16
C VAL A 113 -7.07 -11.34 1.46
N GLY A 114 -6.78 -10.53 2.48
CA GLY A 114 -5.42 -10.22 2.93
C GLY A 114 -4.64 -11.44 3.41
N LEU A 115 -5.30 -12.41 4.05
CA LEU A 115 -4.68 -13.68 4.43
C LEU A 115 -4.31 -14.50 3.19
N MET A 116 -5.24 -14.64 2.22
CA MET A 116 -4.99 -15.39 0.98
C MET A 116 -3.87 -14.76 0.15
N LEU A 117 -3.93 -13.44 -0.05
CA LEU A 117 -2.88 -12.68 -0.73
C LEU A 117 -1.55 -12.77 0.04
N GLY A 118 -1.61 -12.69 1.36
CA GLY A 118 -0.46 -12.85 2.24
C GLY A 118 0.25 -14.17 1.99
N VAL A 119 -0.46 -15.30 1.95
CA VAL A 119 0.14 -16.63 1.68
C VAL A 119 0.80 -16.67 0.31
N VAL A 120 0.11 -16.21 -0.73
CA VAL A 120 0.64 -16.27 -2.10
C VAL A 120 1.86 -15.36 -2.27
N LEU A 121 1.79 -14.12 -1.79
CA LEU A 121 2.88 -13.15 -1.91
C LEU A 121 4.07 -13.49 -1.03
N SER A 122 3.85 -13.98 0.20
CA SER A 122 4.94 -14.46 1.06
C SER A 122 5.65 -15.67 0.47
N SER A 123 4.91 -16.62 -0.12
CA SER A 123 5.51 -17.77 -0.80
C SER A 123 6.36 -17.35 -1.99
N ALA A 124 5.85 -16.44 -2.83
CA ALA A 124 6.62 -15.89 -3.95
C ALA A 124 7.83 -15.07 -3.47
N GLY A 125 7.65 -14.29 -2.40
CA GLY A 125 8.70 -13.51 -1.75
C GLY A 125 9.82 -14.39 -1.20
N PHE A 126 9.48 -15.49 -0.52
CA PHE A 126 10.42 -16.48 -0.02
C PHE A 126 11.31 -17.03 -1.14
N VAL A 127 10.69 -17.50 -2.23
CA VAL A 127 11.43 -18.02 -3.40
C VAL A 127 12.30 -16.93 -4.01
N ARG A 128 11.80 -15.71 -4.16
CA ARG A 128 12.57 -14.58 -4.69
C ARG A 128 13.78 -14.24 -3.82
N VAL A 129 13.62 -14.25 -2.51
CA VAL A 129 14.72 -13.97 -1.57
C VAL A 129 15.75 -15.11 -1.62
N LEU A 130 15.32 -16.37 -1.62
CA LEU A 130 16.22 -17.52 -1.75
C LEU A 130 17.08 -17.46 -3.02
N LEU A 131 16.50 -17.06 -4.15
CA LEU A 131 17.21 -17.00 -5.44
C LEU A 131 18.16 -15.79 -5.56
N THR A 132 17.92 -14.73 -4.77
CA THR A 132 18.66 -13.46 -4.89
C THR A 132 19.57 -13.20 -3.68
N SER A 133 19.51 -14.03 -2.63
CA SER A 133 20.27 -13.82 -1.41
C SER A 133 21.77 -14.02 -1.66
N PRO A 134 22.64 -13.07 -1.26
CA PRO A 134 24.09 -13.22 -1.37
C PRO A 134 24.67 -14.40 -0.59
N GLN A 135 23.99 -14.85 0.48
CA GLN A 135 24.44 -15.94 1.34
C GLN A 135 24.21 -17.34 0.74
N GLY A 136 23.58 -17.45 -0.44
CA GLY A 136 23.27 -18.73 -1.07
C GLY A 136 22.02 -19.41 -0.47
N THR A 137 21.78 -20.66 -0.86
CA THR A 137 20.58 -21.43 -0.47
C THR A 137 20.67 -22.09 0.91
N ASP A 138 21.82 -22.00 1.58
CA ASP A 138 22.10 -22.74 2.81
C ASP A 138 21.54 -22.02 4.05
N ASP A 139 21.35 -20.69 3.98
CA ASP A 139 20.67 -19.91 5.01
C ASP A 139 19.19 -19.68 4.65
N LEU A 140 18.32 -20.39 5.36
CA LEU A 140 16.86 -20.28 5.20
C LEU A 140 16.22 -19.30 6.17
N ILE A 141 16.94 -18.84 7.20
CA ILE A 141 16.38 -18.03 8.29
C ILE A 141 16.04 -16.64 7.76
N GLY A 142 16.97 -16.00 7.04
CA GLY A 142 16.74 -14.70 6.42
C GLY A 142 15.54 -14.69 5.46
N PRO A 143 15.48 -15.57 4.45
CA PRO A 143 14.32 -15.71 3.56
C PRO A 143 13.01 -15.95 4.32
N PHE A 144 13.02 -16.78 5.36
CA PHE A 144 11.85 -17.06 6.19
C PHE A 144 11.39 -15.82 6.98
N ALA A 145 12.32 -15.04 7.53
CA ALA A 145 12.04 -13.78 8.20
C ALA A 145 11.34 -12.79 7.26
N ILE A 146 11.89 -12.59 6.06
CA ILE A 146 11.33 -11.67 5.05
C ILE A 146 9.95 -12.15 4.58
N ALA A 147 9.76 -13.45 4.35
CA ALA A 147 8.48 -14.00 3.92
C ALA A 147 7.39 -13.83 4.99
N THR A 148 7.73 -14.07 6.26
CA THR A 148 6.81 -13.89 7.39
C THR A 148 6.46 -12.43 7.60
N ALA A 149 7.43 -11.52 7.48
CA ALA A 149 7.18 -10.09 7.50
C ALA A 149 6.26 -9.67 6.34
N LEU A 150 6.50 -10.17 5.12
CA LEU A 150 5.67 -9.88 3.95
C LEU A 150 4.21 -10.33 4.16
N PHE A 151 4.01 -11.53 4.72
CA PHE A 151 2.68 -12.02 5.07
C PHE A 151 1.96 -11.04 6.00
N ALA A 152 2.59 -10.66 7.11
CA ALA A 152 2.02 -9.75 8.09
C ALA A 152 1.74 -8.36 7.50
N ILE A 153 2.65 -7.84 6.66
CA ILE A 153 2.50 -6.55 5.98
C ILE A 153 1.31 -6.57 5.04
N VAL A 154 1.18 -7.59 4.18
CA VAL A 154 0.08 -7.67 3.21
C VAL A 154 -1.26 -7.76 3.93
N THR A 155 -1.39 -8.64 4.93
CA THR A 155 -2.65 -8.77 5.69
C THR A 155 -3.02 -7.51 6.45
N THR A 156 -2.04 -6.82 7.05
CA THR A 156 -2.29 -5.53 7.74
C THR A 156 -2.65 -4.45 6.72
N SER A 157 -1.98 -4.45 5.56
CA SER A 157 -2.18 -3.44 4.54
C SER A 157 -3.56 -3.48 3.91
N THR A 158 -4.12 -4.66 3.63
CA THR A 158 -5.50 -4.75 3.11
C THR A 158 -6.50 -4.20 4.11
N CYS A 159 -6.31 -4.44 5.41
CA CYS A 159 -7.13 -3.87 6.46
C CYS A 159 -7.02 -2.34 6.51
N VAL A 160 -5.81 -1.79 6.49
CA VAL A 160 -5.54 -0.34 6.48
C VAL A 160 -6.14 0.32 5.24
N GLY A 161 -5.92 -0.27 4.06
CA GLY A 161 -6.47 0.18 2.79
C GLY A 161 -7.99 0.20 2.76
N THR A 162 -8.62 -0.77 3.43
CA THR A 162 -10.08 -0.83 3.56
C THR A 162 -10.60 0.22 4.54
N ALA A 163 -9.94 0.42 5.68
CA ALA A 163 -10.40 1.33 6.72
C ALA A 163 -10.25 2.83 6.35
N LEU A 164 -9.17 3.17 5.64
CA LEU A 164 -8.81 4.57 5.39
C LEU A 164 -9.87 5.37 4.63
N PRO A 165 -10.48 4.88 3.53
CA PRO A 165 -11.55 5.60 2.82
C PRO A 165 -12.75 5.91 3.73
N PHE A 166 -13.20 4.95 4.55
CA PHE A 166 -14.27 5.17 5.52
C PHE A 166 -13.89 6.22 6.57
N LEU A 167 -12.65 6.19 7.06
CA LEU A 167 -12.15 7.15 8.04
C LEU A 167 -12.08 8.56 7.44
N LEU A 168 -11.58 8.72 6.22
CA LEU A 168 -11.51 10.01 5.53
C LEU A 168 -12.90 10.62 5.33
N MET A 169 -13.89 9.82 4.91
CA MET A 169 -15.27 10.31 4.82
C MET A 169 -15.81 10.81 6.16
N ARG A 170 -15.52 10.11 7.26
CA ARG A 170 -15.95 10.53 8.61
C ARG A 170 -15.28 11.82 9.08
N LEU A 171 -14.07 12.09 8.59
CA LEU A 171 -13.33 13.32 8.85
C LEU A 171 -13.65 14.44 7.84
N ASN A 172 -14.68 14.28 7.01
CA ASN A 172 -15.04 15.20 5.91
C ASN A 172 -13.85 15.48 4.96
N GLN A 173 -12.97 14.50 4.75
CA GLN A 173 -11.88 14.54 3.79
C GLN A 173 -12.25 13.73 2.54
N ASP A 174 -11.68 14.10 1.39
CA ASP A 174 -11.89 13.39 0.13
C ASP A 174 -11.30 11.96 0.20
N PRO A 175 -12.11 10.90 0.03
CA PRO A 175 -11.65 9.51 0.00
C PRO A 175 -10.64 9.22 -1.11
N ALA A 176 -10.59 10.04 -2.17
CA ALA A 176 -9.61 9.92 -3.24
C ALA A 176 -8.16 10.04 -2.73
N ASN A 177 -7.94 10.71 -1.61
CA ASN A 177 -6.62 10.84 -0.99
C ASN A 177 -6.15 9.55 -0.29
N ALA A 178 -7.03 8.58 -0.06
CA ALA A 178 -6.71 7.36 0.68
C ALA A 178 -5.52 6.60 0.08
N GLY A 179 -5.37 6.56 -1.25
CA GLY A 179 -4.26 5.84 -1.87
C GLY A 179 -2.89 6.40 -1.46
N THR A 180 -2.73 7.73 -1.50
CA THR A 180 -1.48 8.37 -1.04
C THR A 180 -1.26 8.19 0.47
N SER A 181 -2.34 8.22 1.26
CA SER A 181 -2.27 7.99 2.71
C SER A 181 -1.90 6.56 3.07
N VAL A 182 -2.45 5.57 2.35
CA VAL A 182 -2.12 4.15 2.53
C VAL A 182 -0.63 3.94 2.33
N GLN A 183 -0.04 4.49 1.27
CA GLN A 183 1.40 4.34 1.02
C GLN A 183 2.22 4.82 2.22
N VAL A 184 1.95 6.02 2.72
CA VAL A 184 2.69 6.58 3.87
C VAL A 184 2.50 5.76 5.14
N VAL A 185 1.27 5.31 5.41
CA VAL A 185 1.00 4.43 6.56
C VAL A 185 1.77 3.12 6.40
N MET A 186 1.85 2.56 5.19
CA MET A 186 2.61 1.33 4.93
C MET A 186 4.12 1.54 4.95
N ASP A 187 4.63 2.72 4.63
CA ASP A 187 6.05 3.03 4.77
C ASP A 187 6.49 3.00 6.24
N VAL A 188 5.67 3.51 7.15
CA VAL A 188 5.98 3.49 8.59
C VAL A 188 5.66 2.13 9.21
N SER A 189 4.42 1.64 9.05
CA SER A 189 4.00 0.37 9.65
C SER A 189 4.72 -0.84 9.04
N GLY A 190 5.04 -0.82 7.75
CA GLY A 190 5.79 -1.87 7.08
C GLY A 190 7.21 -1.99 7.62
N VAL A 191 7.89 -0.87 7.91
CA VAL A 191 9.21 -0.88 8.56
C VAL A 191 9.10 -1.45 9.97
N ILE A 192 8.11 -1.01 10.76
CA ILE A 192 7.88 -1.54 12.12
C ILE A 192 7.67 -3.06 12.08
N ILE A 193 6.72 -3.53 11.25
CA ILE A 193 6.40 -4.96 11.13
C ILE A 193 7.62 -5.74 10.68
N THR A 194 8.37 -5.24 9.69
CA THR A 194 9.57 -5.90 9.19
C THR A 194 10.60 -6.06 10.30
N CYS A 195 10.96 -4.98 10.99
CA CYS A 195 11.97 -5.01 12.04
C CYS A 195 11.54 -5.89 13.21
N THR A 196 10.29 -5.79 13.66
CA THR A 196 9.78 -6.60 14.78
C THR A 196 9.75 -8.09 14.42
N VAL A 197 9.23 -8.46 13.25
CA VAL A 197 9.18 -9.87 12.82
C VAL A 197 10.57 -10.42 12.57
N ALA A 198 11.44 -9.65 11.93
CA ALA A 198 12.83 -10.07 11.68
C ALA A 198 13.59 -10.27 12.99
N SER A 199 13.54 -9.31 13.93
CA SER A 199 14.19 -9.44 15.25
C SER A 199 13.72 -10.70 15.96
N PHE A 200 12.41 -10.92 16.00
CA PHE A 200 11.84 -12.10 16.65
C PHE A 200 12.34 -13.41 16.03
N ILE A 201 12.40 -13.49 14.70
CA ILE A 201 12.84 -14.71 14.01
C ILE A 201 14.34 -14.93 14.18
N PHE A 202 15.17 -13.90 14.04
CA PHE A 202 16.61 -14.05 14.22
C PHE A 202 16.96 -14.40 15.67
N GLU A 203 16.31 -13.82 16.68
CA GLU A 203 16.57 -14.17 18.09
C GLU A 203 16.20 -15.62 18.46
N HIS A 204 15.21 -16.22 17.79
CA HIS A 204 14.74 -17.56 18.13
C HIS A 204 15.31 -18.68 17.24
N PHE A 205 15.79 -18.35 16.04
CA PHE A 205 16.17 -19.34 15.03
C PHE A 205 17.60 -19.17 14.47
N ALA A 206 18.29 -18.06 14.74
CA ALA A 206 19.71 -17.86 14.38
C ALA A 206 20.66 -18.26 15.52
#